data_AF-A0A7S0RZE0-F1
#
_entry.id   AF-A0A7S0RZE0-F1
#
_cell.length_a   1.000
_cell.length_b   1.000
_cell.length_c   1.000
_cell.angle_alpha   90.00
_cell.angle_beta   90.00
_cell.angle_gamma   90.00
#
_symmetry.space_group_name_H-M   'P 1'
#
loop_
_entity.id
_entity.type
_entity.pdbx_description
1 polymer ?
#
loop_
_entity_poly.entity_id
_entity_poly.type
_entity_poly.pdbx_seq_one_letter_code
_entity_poly.pdbx_strand_id
1 'polypeptide(L)'
;VRWQDICGLSEAKSDLRTFVVLGFEEPKIWTSNASESSKAVLLVGPTDADMMCTGQAMLARAVAARCGCEFFHVRPMQLVAKYGGESARVVVAVFDLART
;
A
#
# COMPACT_ATOMS: atom_id res chain seq x y z
N VAL A 1 -13.60 2.69 -5.56
CA VAL A 1 -12.74 2.53 -6.75
C VAL A 1 -12.54 1.05 -6.95
N ARG A 2 -13.04 0.49 -8.05
CA ARG A 2 -12.89 -0.94 -8.37
C ARG A 2 -11.59 -1.14 -9.13
N TRP A 3 -11.02 -2.34 -9.03
CA TRP A 3 -9.80 -2.73 -9.75
C TRP A 3 -9.90 -2.52 -11.28
N GLN A 4 -11.12 -2.61 -11.82
CA GLN A 4 -11.44 -2.42 -13.24
C GLN A 4 -11.47 -0.94 -13.65
N ASP A 5 -11.67 -0.02 -12.70
CA ASP A 5 -11.79 1.42 -12.98
C ASP A 5 -10.40 2.08 -13.22
N ILE A 6 -9.31 1.33 -13.01
CA ILE A 6 -7.94 1.82 -13.19
C ILE A 6 -7.45 1.40 -14.57
N CYS A 7 -7.19 2.34 -15.46
CA CYS A 7 -6.61 2.07 -16.79
C CYS A 7 -5.07 2.10 -16.74
N GLY A 8 -4.41 1.20 -17.50
CA GLY A 8 -2.94 1.12 -17.57
C GLY A 8 -2.28 0.37 -16.40
N LEU A 9 -0.96 0.52 -16.27
CA LEU A 9 -0.10 -0.06 -15.23
C LEU A 9 -0.27 -1.59 -15.09
N SER A 10 -0.31 -2.32 -16.21
CA SER A 10 -0.54 -3.77 -16.24
C SER A 10 0.53 -4.57 -15.49
N GLU A 11 1.79 -4.14 -15.58
CA GLU A 11 2.93 -4.77 -14.90
C GLU A 11 2.80 -4.60 -13.38
N ALA A 12 2.66 -3.36 -12.89
CA ALA A 12 2.46 -3.08 -11.46
C ALA A 12 1.21 -3.77 -10.88
N LYS A 13 0.14 -3.93 -11.67
CA LYS A 13 -1.06 -4.70 -11.28
C LYS A 13 -0.78 -6.19 -11.13
N SER A 14 0.00 -6.77 -12.04
CA SER A 14 0.40 -8.18 -11.99
C SER A 14 1.28 -8.45 -10.78
N ASP A 15 2.25 -7.58 -10.54
CA ASP A 15 3.16 -7.69 -9.40
C ASP A 15 2.42 -7.53 -8.07
N LEU A 16 1.57 -6.50 -7.94
CA LEU A 16 0.74 -6.32 -6.74
C LEU A 16 -0.20 -7.50 -6.49
N ARG A 17 -0.76 -8.10 -7.54
CA ARG A 17 -1.59 -9.30 -7.39
C ARG A 17 -0.77 -10.46 -6.86
N THR A 18 0.43 -10.66 -7.40
CA THR A 18 1.32 -11.74 -6.98
C THR A 18 1.79 -11.54 -5.56
N PHE A 19 2.21 -10.34 -5.17
CA PHE A 19 2.78 -10.09 -3.85
C PHE A 19 1.74 -9.90 -2.74
N VAL A 20 0.62 -9.24 -3.03
CA VAL A 20 -0.38 -8.90 -2.01
C VAL A 20 -1.55 -9.89 -2.06
N VAL A 21 -2.22 -10.00 -3.21
CA VAL A 21 -3.48 -10.77 -3.30
C VAL A 21 -3.24 -12.25 -3.05
N LEU A 22 -2.18 -12.83 -3.63
CA LEU A 22 -1.85 -14.24 -3.41
C LEU A 22 -1.49 -14.53 -1.94
N GLY A 23 -0.91 -13.54 -1.24
CA GLY A 23 -0.63 -13.64 0.20
C GLY A 23 -1.89 -13.72 1.06
N PHE A 24 -2.96 -13.03 0.65
CA PHE A 24 -4.27 -13.10 1.31
C PHE A 24 -5.08 -14.33 0.88
N GLU A 25 -5.00 -14.77 -0.39
CA GLU A 25 -5.76 -15.91 -0.91
C GLU A 25 -5.18 -17.27 -0.45
N GLU A 26 -3.85 -17.42 -0.41
CA GLU A 26 -3.18 -18.70 -0.10
C GLU A 26 -2.06 -18.55 0.95
N PRO A 27 -2.39 -18.28 2.22
CA PRO A 27 -1.41 -18.06 3.29
C PRO A 27 -0.54 -19.30 3.59
N LYS A 28 -1.01 -20.51 3.23
CA LYS A 28 -0.29 -21.77 3.44
C LYS A 28 1.00 -21.84 2.62
N ILE A 29 0.98 -21.31 1.40
CA ILE A 29 2.14 -21.30 0.49
C ILE A 29 3.23 -20.35 1.03
N TRP A 30 2.81 -19.28 1.73
CA TRP A 30 3.71 -18.32 2.36
C TRP A 30 4.29 -18.78 3.69
N THR A 31 3.58 -19.65 4.41
CA THR A 31 4.02 -20.13 5.73
C THR A 31 5.10 -21.21 5.61
N SER A 32 5.09 -22.00 4.53
CA SER A 32 6.08 -23.06 4.29
C SER A 32 7.41 -22.53 3.74
N ASN A 33 7.37 -21.44 2.96
CA ASN A 33 8.56 -20.76 2.46
C ASN A 33 8.86 -19.57 3.36
N ALA A 34 9.61 -19.80 4.45
CA ALA A 34 10.07 -18.78 5.40
C ALA A 34 11.04 -17.73 4.80
N SER A 35 11.08 -17.57 3.48
CA SER A 35 11.72 -16.43 2.84
C SER A 35 10.72 -15.28 2.84
N GLU A 36 10.84 -14.43 3.86
CA GLU A 36 10.19 -13.15 4.07
C GLU A 36 9.06 -12.81 3.08
N SER A 37 7.82 -12.99 3.54
CA SER A 37 6.66 -12.36 2.89
C SER A 37 6.95 -10.88 2.69
N SER A 38 6.72 -10.38 1.46
CA SER A 38 7.00 -9.01 1.07
C SER A 38 6.25 -8.04 1.99
N LYS A 39 6.94 -7.51 3.01
CA LYS A 39 6.31 -6.63 4.03
C LYS A 39 5.89 -5.27 3.45
N ALA A 40 6.46 -4.88 2.32
CA ALA A 40 6.19 -3.62 1.65
C ALA A 40 6.37 -3.74 0.14
N VAL A 41 5.54 -3.00 -0.60
CA VAL A 41 5.67 -2.81 -2.06
C VAL A 41 5.96 -1.34 -2.29
N LEU A 42 7.06 -1.03 -2.99
CA LEU A 42 7.38 0.32 -3.41
C LEU A 42 6.97 0.49 -4.88
N LEU A 43 6.05 1.42 -5.14
CA LEU A 43 5.64 1.76 -6.50
C LEU A 43 6.46 2.97 -6.98
N VAL A 44 7.42 2.75 -7.89
CA VAL A 44 8.19 3.81 -8.55
C VAL A 44 7.89 3.79 -10.04
N GLY A 45 7.66 4.95 -10.65
CA GLY A 45 7.46 5.10 -12.08
C GLY A 45 8.12 6.37 -12.62
N PRO A 46 8.33 6.49 -13.94
CA PRO A 46 8.82 7.71 -14.57
C PRO A 46 7.80 8.85 -14.42
N THR A 47 8.23 9.94 -13.80
CA THR A 47 7.41 11.09 -13.42
C THR A 47 7.16 12.03 -14.60
N ASP A 48 6.46 11.57 -15.64
CA ASP A 48 5.82 12.49 -16.60
C ASP A 48 4.53 13.04 -15.96
N ALA A 49 4.79 14.06 -15.13
CA ALA A 49 4.00 15.01 -14.32
C ALA A 49 2.47 14.88 -14.10
N ASP A 50 1.66 14.53 -15.08
CA ASP A 50 0.18 14.49 -15.03
C ASP A 50 -0.51 13.59 -13.98
N MET A 51 -0.07 12.32 -13.99
CA MET A 51 -1.02 11.21 -13.80
C MET A 51 -0.59 10.20 -12.72
N MET A 52 0.66 10.30 -12.24
CA MET A 52 1.24 9.37 -11.26
C MET A 52 0.65 9.52 -9.86
N CYS A 53 0.37 10.75 -9.40
CA CYS A 53 -0.17 10.97 -8.06
C CYS A 53 -1.55 10.32 -7.86
N THR A 54 -2.36 10.25 -8.93
CA THR A 54 -3.72 9.72 -8.87
C THR A 54 -3.74 8.21 -9.10
N GLY A 55 -3.00 7.72 -10.11
CA GLY A 55 -3.06 6.32 -10.53
C GLY A 55 -2.51 5.32 -9.50
N GLN A 56 -1.36 5.60 -8.89
CA GLN A 56 -0.75 4.70 -7.90
C GLN A 56 -1.54 4.68 -6.58
N ALA A 57 -2.01 5.84 -6.11
CA ALA A 57 -2.84 5.93 -4.92
C ALA A 57 -4.21 5.27 -5.13
N MET A 58 -4.81 5.40 -6.32
CA MET A 58 -6.04 4.69 -6.68
C MET A 58 -5.82 3.18 -6.74
N LEU A 59 -4.67 2.71 -7.24
CA LEU A 59 -4.29 1.30 -7.25
C LEU A 59 -4.21 0.74 -5.83
N ALA A 60 -3.53 1.42 -4.92
CA ALA A 60 -3.44 1.00 -3.53
C ALA A 60 -4.83 0.91 -2.86
N ARG A 61 -5.71 1.89 -3.11
CA ARG A 61 -7.11 1.86 -2.63
C ARG A 61 -7.93 0.71 -3.22
N ALA A 62 -7.75 0.41 -4.50
CA ALA A 62 -8.46 -0.68 -5.16
C ALA A 62 -7.98 -2.06 -4.68
N VAL A 63 -6.68 -2.21 -4.36
CA VAL A 63 -6.14 -3.43 -3.72
C VAL A 63 -6.75 -3.62 -2.35
N ALA A 64 -6.73 -2.59 -1.49
CA ALA A 64 -7.31 -2.66 -0.16
C ALA A 64 -8.81 -3.03 -0.19
N ALA A 65 -9.57 -2.39 -1.08
CA ALA A 65 -10.99 -2.70 -1.28
C ALA A 65 -11.23 -4.13 -1.79
N ARG A 66 -10.29 -4.71 -2.55
CA ARG A 66 -10.38 -6.09 -3.04
C ARG A 66 -10.02 -7.11 -1.97
N CYS A 67 -9.00 -6.83 -1.17
CA CYS A 67 -8.58 -7.71 -0.07
C CYS A 67 -9.49 -7.60 1.17
N GLY A 68 -10.39 -6.60 1.21
CA GLY A 68 -11.24 -6.34 2.37
C GLY A 68 -10.47 -5.74 3.55
N CYS A 69 -9.35 -5.06 3.29
CA CYS A 69 -8.48 -4.46 4.30
C CYS A 69 -8.73 -2.97 4.45
N GLU A 70 -8.45 -2.43 5.64
CA GLU A 70 -8.46 -1.00 5.88
C GLU A 70 -7.28 -0.31 5.16
N PHE A 71 -7.53 0.88 4.60
CA PHE A 71 -6.53 1.63 3.85
C PHE A 71 -6.18 2.94 4.56
N PHE A 72 -4.93 3.06 5.00
CA PHE A 72 -4.41 4.28 5.61
C PHE A 72 -3.63 5.12 4.59
N HIS A 73 -4.12 6.32 4.30
CA HIS A 73 -3.42 7.29 3.44
C HIS A 73 -2.69 8.32 4.28
N VAL A 74 -1.36 8.17 4.40
CA VAL A 74 -0.52 9.07 5.20
C VAL A 74 0.40 9.84 4.27
N ARG A 75 0.25 11.18 4.24
CA ARG A 75 1.18 12.06 3.49
C ARG A 75 2.32 12.52 4.39
N PRO A 76 3.57 12.59 3.90
CA PRO A 76 4.71 13.06 4.69
C PRO A 76 4.50 14.45 5.29
N MET A 77 3.88 15.38 4.54
CA MET A 77 3.55 16.72 5.05
C MET A 77 2.62 16.70 6.27
N GLN A 78 1.77 15.67 6.41
CA GLN A 78 0.88 15.54 7.58
C GLN A 78 1.62 15.01 8.82
N LEU A 79 2.80 14.41 8.64
CA LEU A 79 3.63 13.89 9.73
C LEU A 79 4.61 14.95 10.26
N VAL A 80 4.84 16.05 9.55
CA VAL A 80 5.77 17.09 10.00
C VAL A 80 5.10 18.00 11.03
N ALA A 81 5.49 17.86 12.30
CA ALA A 81 5.08 18.74 13.37
C ALA A 81 6.10 19.87 13.60
N LYS A 82 5.63 21.05 14.01
CA LYS A 82 6.46 22.22 14.30
C LYS A 82 7.37 22.02 15.52
N TYR A 83 6.97 21.16 16.45
CA TYR A 83 7.68 20.89 17.70
C TYR A 83 8.26 19.46 17.68
N GLY A 84 9.52 19.33 18.10
CA GLY A 84 10.24 18.05 18.08
C GLY A 84 9.56 16.99 18.95
N GLY A 85 9.27 15.83 18.37
CA GLY A 85 8.73 14.66 19.09
C GLY A 85 7.23 14.39 18.88
N GLU A 86 6.44 15.37 18.43
CA GLU A 86 5.02 15.15 18.13
C GLU A 86 4.80 14.28 16.88
N SER A 87 5.66 14.44 15.87
CA SER A 87 5.62 13.64 14.64
C SER A 87 5.78 12.15 14.89
N ALA A 88 6.70 11.76 15.78
CA ALA A 88 6.94 10.37 16.15
C ALA A 88 5.72 9.72 16.83
N ARG A 89 5.00 10.48 17.67
CA ARG A 89 3.79 10.00 18.33
C ARG A 89 2.68 9.69 17.34
N VAL A 90 2.52 10.53 16.31
CA VAL A 90 1.53 10.31 15.25
C VAL A 90 1.84 9.04 14.47
N VAL A 91 3.12 8.82 14.11
CA VAL A 91 3.53 7.59 13.41
C VAL A 91 3.21 6.36 14.25
N VAL A 92 3.60 6.35 15.53
CA VAL A 92 3.34 5.22 16.43
C VAL A 92 1.83 4.96 16.57
N ALA A 93 1.02 5.99 16.78
CA ALA A 93 -0.43 5.86 16.91
C ALA A 93 -1.09 5.28 15.64
N VAL A 94 -0.63 5.66 14.45
CA VAL A 94 -1.13 5.10 13.19
C VAL A 94 -0.80 3.62 13.06
N PHE A 95 0.42 3.22 13.43
CA PHE A 95 0.81 1.81 13.41
C PHE A 95 0.08 0.98 14.47
N ASP A 96 -0.22 1.56 15.63
CA ASP A 96 -0.98 0.87 16.67
C ASP A 96 -2.44 0.67 16.24
N LEU A 97 -3.07 1.65 15.58
CA LEU A 97 -4.39 1.50 15.00
C LEU A 97 -4.44 0.43 13.91
N ALA A 98 -3.37 0.30 13.11
CA ALA A 98 -3.30 -0.69 12.04
C ALA A 98 -3.04 -2.13 12.55
N ARG A 99 -2.69 -2.32 13.83
CA ARG A 99 -2.48 -3.66 14.44
C ARG A 99 -3.73 -4.23 15.10
N THR A 100 -4.69 -3.39 15.44
CA THR A 100 -6.00 -3.77 16.01
C THR A 100 -6.90 -4.41 14.98
#